data_AF-A0AAN6VZT9-F1
#
_entry.id   AF-A0AAN6VZT9-F1
#
_cell.length_a   1.000
_cell.length_b   1.000
_cell.length_c   1.000
_cell.angle_alpha   90.00
_cell.angle_beta   90.00
_cell.angle_gamma   90.00
#
_symmetry.space_group_name_H-M   'P 1'
#
loop_
_entity.id
_entity.type
_entity.pdbx_description
1 polymer ?
#
loop_
_entity_poly.entity_id
_entity_poly.type
_entity_poly.pdbx_seq_one_letter_code
_entity_poly.pdbx_strand_id
1 'polypeptide(L)'
;MATYAYRPLGHRTIRILQLLSGDGNAPLEGHLTEFTLPTLPESIQDDVPALEYECLSYVWGIDKKPFAISINSAPLPITTSLNSLLKRLRNTIANPPLLWIDAICISQNELAEKDLKVALMSDIYRVARRVIVDLGEYSPDVPQALEFVTRAGVQGLEQHRFNSF
;
A
#
# COMPACT_ATOMS: atom_id res chain seq x y z
N MET A 1 0.76 19.53 -19.53
CA MET A 1 1.64 19.06 -18.42
C MET A 1 1.96 17.60 -18.68
N ALA A 2 3.22 17.18 -18.52
CA ALA A 2 3.61 15.77 -18.68
C ALA A 2 3.15 14.97 -17.45
N THR A 3 2.66 13.75 -17.67
CA THR A 3 2.33 12.81 -16.58
C THR A 3 3.60 12.32 -15.88
N TYR A 4 3.47 11.87 -14.64
CA TYR A 4 4.57 11.26 -13.90
C TYR A 4 5.18 10.09 -14.69
N ALA A 5 6.51 10.06 -14.77
CA ALA A 5 7.27 9.03 -15.45
C ALA A 5 8.08 8.20 -14.46
N TYR A 6 7.83 6.89 -14.45
CA TYR A 6 8.52 5.95 -13.58
C TYR A 6 9.97 5.75 -14.01
N ARG A 7 10.89 5.69 -13.04
CA ARG A 7 12.30 5.31 -13.24
C ARG A 7 12.47 3.82 -12.96
N PRO A 8 13.24 3.06 -13.76
CA PRO A 8 13.46 1.64 -13.51
C PRO A 8 13.97 1.36 -12.09
N LEU A 9 13.46 0.30 -11.46
CA LEU A 9 13.87 -0.13 -10.12
C LEU A 9 14.83 -1.31 -10.18
N GLY A 10 15.68 -1.43 -9.16
CA GLY A 10 16.40 -2.66 -8.88
C GLY A 10 15.45 -3.83 -8.51
N HIS A 11 15.99 -5.05 -8.53
CA HIS A 11 15.20 -6.27 -8.31
C HIS A 11 14.39 -6.23 -7.01
N ARG A 12 15.05 -6.00 -5.86
CA ARG A 12 14.42 -5.90 -4.52
C ARG A 12 14.14 -4.46 -4.05
N THR A 13 14.15 -3.49 -4.96
CA THR A 13 13.83 -2.09 -4.65
C THR A 13 12.35 -1.83 -4.91
N ILE A 14 11.66 -1.13 -4.01
CA ILE A 14 10.26 -0.71 -4.14
C ILE A 14 10.17 0.81 -4.06
N ARG A 15 9.03 1.37 -4.45
CA ARG A 15 8.70 2.77 -4.16
C ARG A 15 7.77 2.86 -2.96
N ILE A 16 7.95 3.88 -2.14
CA ILE A 16 7.07 4.23 -1.03
C ILE A 16 6.54 5.64 -1.28
N LEU A 17 5.22 5.80 -1.18
CA LEU A 17 4.55 7.09 -1.24
C LEU A 17 4.60 7.75 0.13
N GLN A 18 5.31 8.87 0.24
CA GLN A 18 5.07 9.83 1.31
C GLN A 18 3.91 10.72 0.90
N LEU A 19 2.74 10.51 1.51
CA LEU A 19 1.55 11.32 1.25
C LEU A 19 1.62 12.62 2.05
N LEU A 20 1.66 13.76 1.38
CA LEU A 20 1.77 15.06 2.04
C LEU A 20 0.46 15.47 2.71
N SER A 21 0.59 16.15 3.86
CA SER A 21 -0.51 16.80 4.54
C SER A 21 -1.15 17.86 3.63
N GLY A 22 -2.45 18.08 3.80
CA GLY A 22 -3.19 19.11 3.09
C GLY A 22 -4.49 19.39 3.84
N ASP A 23 -5.03 20.59 3.68
CA ASP A 23 -6.25 21.04 4.33
C ASP A 23 -7.49 20.68 3.50
N GLY A 24 -8.55 20.21 4.18
CA GLY A 24 -9.86 19.95 3.59
C GLY A 24 -9.83 19.26 2.23
N ASN A 25 -10.15 20.01 1.17
CA ASN A 25 -10.25 19.54 -0.21
C ASN A 25 -9.01 19.81 -1.08
N ALA A 26 -7.89 20.25 -0.49
CA ALA A 26 -6.64 20.46 -1.21
C ALA A 26 -6.27 19.23 -2.08
N PRO A 27 -5.66 19.44 -3.26
CA PRO A 27 -5.17 18.34 -4.10
C PRO A 27 -4.31 17.35 -3.33
N LEU A 28 -4.33 16.08 -3.76
CA LEU A 28 -3.43 15.07 -3.20
C LEU A 28 -2.02 15.32 -3.75
N GLU A 29 -1.04 15.36 -2.87
CA GLU A 29 0.35 15.55 -3.20
C GLU A 29 1.22 14.55 -2.46
N GLY A 30 2.31 14.12 -3.08
CA GLY A 30 3.20 13.13 -2.50
C GLY A 30 4.56 13.07 -3.16
N HIS A 31 5.48 12.38 -2.49
CA HIS A 31 6.78 12.02 -3.02
C HIS A 31 6.90 10.51 -3.09
N LEU A 32 7.47 10.00 -4.20
CA LEU A 32 7.89 8.61 -4.28
C LEU A 32 9.37 8.51 -3.96
N THR A 33 9.70 7.76 -2.91
CA THR A 33 11.06 7.42 -2.52
C THR A 33 11.34 5.95 -2.78
N GLU A 34 12.56 5.64 -3.19
CA GLU A 34 13.00 4.26 -3.40
C GLU A 34 13.46 3.64 -2.09
N PHE A 35 13.11 2.38 -1.87
CA PHE A 35 13.44 1.63 -0.67
C PHE A 35 13.88 0.21 -1.04
N THR A 36 15.00 -0.27 -0.50
CA THR A 36 15.48 -1.63 -0.75
C THR A 36 14.96 -2.58 0.32
N LEU A 37 14.19 -3.59 -0.10
CA LEU A 37 13.70 -4.61 0.79
C LEU A 37 14.86 -5.46 1.34
N PRO A 38 14.88 -5.75 2.65
CA PRO A 38 15.81 -6.72 3.21
C PRO A 38 15.57 -8.11 2.61
N THR A 39 16.60 -8.94 2.55
CA THR A 39 16.42 -10.37 2.29
C THR A 39 15.79 -11.00 3.52
N LEU A 40 14.68 -11.72 3.32
CA LEU A 40 13.94 -12.34 4.40
C LEU A 40 14.37 -13.79 4.62
N PRO A 41 14.28 -14.31 5.85
CA PRO A 41 14.36 -15.74 6.09
C PRO A 41 13.28 -16.50 5.32
N GLU A 42 13.60 -17.72 4.88
CA GLU A 42 12.66 -18.59 4.15
C GLU A 42 11.45 -18.97 5.00
N SER A 43 11.64 -19.13 6.31
CA SER A 43 10.56 -19.42 7.25
C SER A 43 9.72 -18.18 7.50
N ILE A 44 8.41 -18.30 7.32
CA ILE A 44 7.42 -17.27 7.68
C ILE A 44 7.25 -17.09 9.19
N GLN A 45 7.74 -18.04 9.99
CA GLN A 45 7.64 -18.01 11.44
C GLN A 45 8.76 -17.22 12.10
N ASP A 46 9.81 -16.90 11.35
CA ASP A 46 10.92 -16.11 11.85
C ASP A 46 10.49 -14.66 12.03
N ASP A 47 10.84 -14.09 13.20
CA ASP A 47 10.57 -12.70 13.53
C ASP A 47 11.38 -11.80 12.60
N VAL A 48 10.70 -10.91 11.88
CA VAL A 48 11.31 -9.98 10.95
C VAL A 48 10.97 -8.57 11.40
N PRO A 49 11.97 -7.69 11.61
CA PRO A 49 11.71 -6.32 11.99
C PRO A 49 10.81 -5.62 10.98
N ALA A 50 9.71 -5.05 11.49
CA ALA A 50 8.83 -4.24 10.68
C ALA A 50 9.50 -2.91 10.27
N LEU A 51 9.30 -2.52 9.03
CA LEU A 51 9.72 -1.25 8.45
C LEU A 51 8.65 -0.17 8.66
N GLU A 52 9.02 1.09 8.48
CA GLU A 52 8.17 2.22 8.90
C GLU A 52 6.95 2.48 8.00
N TYR A 53 6.89 1.86 6.82
CA TYR A 53 5.78 2.05 5.88
C TYR A 53 4.58 1.14 6.18
N GLU A 54 3.41 1.56 5.71
CA GLU A 54 2.16 0.81 5.80
C GLU A 54 1.75 0.33 4.40
N CYS A 55 1.23 -0.89 4.28
CA CYS A 55 0.64 -1.36 3.02
C CYS A 55 -0.85 -1.00 2.96
N LEU A 56 -1.33 -0.65 1.77
CA LEU A 56 -2.77 -0.57 1.50
C LEU A 56 -3.27 -1.86 0.83
N SER A 57 -4.40 -2.36 1.32
CA SER A 57 -5.21 -3.39 0.67
C SER A 57 -6.60 -2.81 0.50
N TYR A 58 -7.02 -2.55 -0.73
CA TYR A 58 -8.25 -1.83 -1.02
C TYR A 58 -8.88 -2.32 -2.32
N VAL A 59 -10.16 -2.03 -2.49
CA VAL A 59 -10.87 -2.30 -3.74
C VAL A 59 -10.44 -1.29 -4.81
N TRP A 60 -9.79 -1.78 -5.87
CA TRP A 60 -9.27 -0.95 -6.96
C TRP A 60 -10.36 -0.12 -7.67
N GLY A 61 -11.61 -0.60 -7.66
CA GLY A 61 -12.76 0.06 -8.26
C GLY A 61 -12.80 -0.13 -9.78
N ILE A 62 -13.48 0.79 -10.48
CA ILE A 62 -13.50 0.81 -11.94
C ILE A 62 -12.18 1.36 -12.50
N ASP A 63 -11.71 0.82 -13.63
CA ASP A 63 -10.44 1.22 -14.28
C ASP A 63 -10.40 2.68 -14.77
N LYS A 64 -11.51 3.41 -14.66
CA LYS A 64 -11.53 4.86 -14.95
C LYS A 64 -10.73 5.60 -13.88
N LYS A 65 -9.79 6.44 -14.34
CA LYS A 65 -8.92 7.28 -13.51
C LYS A 65 -9.27 8.77 -13.67
N PRO A 66 -10.41 9.26 -13.16
CA PRO A 66 -10.85 10.65 -13.35
C PRO A 66 -10.11 11.65 -12.45
N PHE A 67 -9.30 11.17 -11.49
CA PHE A 67 -8.55 12.00 -10.56
C PHE A 67 -7.04 11.84 -10.78
N ALA A 68 -6.24 12.69 -10.15
CA ALA A 68 -4.80 12.58 -10.13
C ALA A 68 -4.23 12.98 -8.76
N ILE A 69 -3.14 12.31 -8.36
CA ILE A 69 -2.24 12.74 -7.29
C ILE A 69 -1.03 13.40 -7.94
N SER A 70 -0.54 14.50 -7.37
CA SER A 70 0.72 15.12 -7.79
C SER A 70 1.88 14.39 -7.15
N ILE A 71 2.73 13.75 -7.96
CA ILE A 71 3.95 13.08 -7.52
C ILE A 71 5.14 13.88 -8.02
N ASN A 72 5.95 14.44 -7.11
CA ASN A 72 7.11 15.26 -7.47
C ASN A 72 6.75 16.35 -8.52
N SER A 73 5.60 17.02 -8.34
CA SER A 73 5.02 18.02 -9.24
C SER A 73 4.52 17.52 -10.61
N ALA A 74 4.45 16.21 -10.82
CA ALA A 74 3.88 15.60 -12.03
C ALA A 74 2.59 14.82 -11.70
N PRO A 75 1.50 15.01 -12.47
CA PRO A 75 0.25 14.31 -12.23
C PRO A 75 0.36 12.80 -12.53
N LEU A 76 -0.10 11.98 -11.60
CA LEU A 76 -0.31 10.54 -11.75
C LEU A 76 -1.81 10.22 -11.66
N PRO A 77 -2.44 9.70 -12.74
CA PRO A 77 -3.86 9.37 -12.72
C PRO A 77 -4.21 8.26 -11.72
N ILE A 78 -5.28 8.44 -10.96
CA ILE A 78 -5.78 7.49 -9.95
C ILE A 78 -7.29 7.31 -10.05
N THR A 79 -7.77 6.16 -9.57
CA THR A 79 -9.20 5.83 -9.54
C THR A 79 -9.94 6.65 -8.47
N THR A 80 -11.28 6.67 -8.56
CA THR A 80 -12.13 7.29 -7.54
C THR A 80 -11.94 6.65 -6.17
N SER A 81 -11.86 5.32 -6.10
CA SER A 81 -11.69 4.61 -4.82
C SER A 81 -10.37 5.00 -4.14
N LEU A 82 -9.27 5.01 -4.90
CA LEU A 82 -7.97 5.39 -4.37
C LEU A 82 -7.92 6.86 -3.95
N ASN A 83 -8.51 7.77 -4.73
CA ASN A 83 -8.59 9.18 -4.37
C ASN A 83 -9.35 9.39 -3.05
N SER A 84 -10.50 8.74 -2.89
CA SER A 84 -11.28 8.81 -1.65
C SER A 84 -10.52 8.23 -0.46
N LEU A 85 -9.87 7.08 -0.62
CA LEU A 85 -9.06 6.45 0.41
C LEU A 85 -7.89 7.36 0.85
N LEU A 86 -7.10 7.87 -0.10
CA LEU A 86 -5.97 8.74 0.19
C LEU A 86 -6.39 10.02 0.93
N LYS A 87 -7.52 10.63 0.54
CA LYS A 87 -8.06 11.80 1.27
C LYS A 87 -8.44 11.47 2.71
N ARG A 88 -9.04 10.32 2.98
CA ARG A 88 -9.33 9.88 4.36
C ARG A 88 -8.04 9.64 5.13
N LEU A 89 -7.08 8.90 4.57
CA LEU A 89 -5.81 8.60 5.23
C LEU A 89 -5.03 9.87 5.59
N ARG A 90 -4.97 10.85 4.66
CA ARG A 90 -4.34 12.16 4.88
C ARG A 90 -4.92 12.90 6.09
N ASN A 91 -6.21 12.74 6.36
CA ASN A 91 -6.91 13.45 7.43
C ASN A 91 -6.94 12.66 8.76
N THR A 92 -6.70 11.34 8.72
CA THR A 92 -6.80 10.47 9.90
C THR A 92 -5.45 10.11 10.51
N ILE A 93 -4.39 10.01 9.69
CA ILE A 93 -3.07 9.61 10.17
C ILE A 93 -2.24 10.86 10.51
N ALA A 94 -1.70 10.89 11.73
CA ALA A 94 -0.76 11.92 12.15
C ALA A 94 0.59 11.74 11.45
N ASN A 95 1.18 12.85 11.00
CA ASN A 95 2.37 12.92 10.14
C ASN A 95 2.12 12.38 8.71
N PRO A 96 2.84 12.89 7.70
CA PRO A 96 2.78 12.35 6.34
C PRO A 96 3.00 10.83 6.32
N PRO A 97 1.99 10.00 6.02
CA PRO A 97 2.16 8.55 6.08
C PRO A 97 3.03 8.06 4.94
N LEU A 98 3.86 7.06 5.25
CA LEU A 98 4.62 6.27 4.29
C LEU A 98 3.78 5.08 3.86
N LEU A 99 3.33 5.07 2.61
CA LEU A 99 2.37 4.11 2.09
C LEU A 99 2.97 3.33 0.93
N TRP A 100 2.82 2.00 0.96
CA TRP A 100 2.97 1.17 -0.22
C TRP A 100 1.58 0.88 -0.80
N ILE A 101 1.40 1.27 -2.06
CA ILE A 101 0.13 1.15 -2.79
C ILE A 101 0.47 0.61 -4.17
N ASP A 102 0.08 -0.61 -4.47
CA ASP A 102 0.31 -1.27 -5.76
C ASP A 102 0.08 -0.36 -6.98
N ALA A 103 -1.04 0.34 -7.04
CA ALA A 103 -1.45 1.20 -8.15
C ALA A 103 -0.57 2.46 -8.35
N ILE A 104 0.21 2.86 -7.34
CA ILE A 104 1.09 4.03 -7.39
C ILE A 104 2.56 3.62 -7.36
N CYS A 105 2.93 2.68 -6.50
CA CYS A 105 4.31 2.28 -6.24
C CYS A 105 4.88 1.35 -7.32
N ILE A 106 4.02 0.68 -8.09
CA ILE A 106 4.37 -0.17 -9.24
C ILE A 106 4.03 0.59 -10.53
N SER A 107 4.96 0.59 -11.48
CA SER A 107 4.70 1.04 -12.85
C SER A 107 3.72 0.08 -13.54
N GLN A 108 2.44 0.43 -13.55
CA GLN A 108 1.37 -0.43 -14.08
C GLN A 108 1.46 -0.69 -15.59
N ASN A 109 2.22 0.13 -16.32
CA ASN A 109 2.39 0.02 -17.77
C ASN A 109 3.65 -0.76 -18.17
N GLU A 110 4.53 -1.10 -17.22
CA GLU A 110 5.69 -1.95 -17.48
C GLU A 110 5.45 -3.34 -16.89
N LEU A 111 5.16 -4.30 -17.75
CA LEU A 111 4.93 -5.70 -17.39
C LEU A 111 6.13 -6.31 -16.65
N ALA A 112 7.36 -6.03 -17.08
CA ALA A 112 8.55 -6.59 -16.43
C ALA A 112 8.70 -6.09 -14.99
N GLU A 113 8.44 -4.80 -14.75
CA GLU A 113 8.43 -4.27 -13.38
C GLU A 113 7.28 -4.88 -12.58
N LYS A 114 6.07 -4.91 -13.16
CA LYS A 114 4.87 -5.42 -12.50
C LYS A 114 5.06 -6.86 -12.02
N ASP A 115 5.52 -7.75 -12.89
CA ASP A 115 5.72 -9.16 -12.56
C ASP A 115 6.75 -9.33 -11.43
N LEU A 116 7.86 -8.58 -11.48
CA LEU A 116 8.86 -8.57 -10.42
C LEU A 116 8.31 -8.09 -9.08
N LYS A 117 7.49 -7.03 -9.06
CA LYS A 117 6.93 -6.49 -7.81
C LYS A 117 5.80 -7.35 -7.26
N VAL A 118 5.00 -7.99 -8.13
CA VAL A 118 4.00 -8.97 -7.73
C VAL A 118 4.66 -10.17 -7.05
N ALA A 119 5.78 -10.67 -7.59
CA ALA A 119 6.55 -11.74 -6.96
C ALA A 119 7.10 -11.37 -5.57
N LEU A 120 7.31 -10.07 -5.30
CA LEU A 120 7.78 -9.55 -4.02
C LEU A 120 6.66 -9.17 -3.05
N MET A 121 5.38 -9.26 -3.43
CA MET A 121 4.28 -8.80 -2.57
C MET A 121 4.28 -9.48 -1.19
N SER A 122 4.53 -10.78 -1.12
CA SER A 122 4.61 -11.48 0.17
C SER A 122 5.64 -10.82 1.11
N ASP A 123 6.83 -10.51 0.59
CA ASP A 123 7.90 -9.87 1.37
C ASP A 123 7.51 -8.44 1.76
N ILE A 124 6.93 -7.67 0.83
CA ILE A 124 6.49 -6.28 1.06
C ILE A 124 5.47 -6.23 2.20
N TYR A 125 4.42 -7.04 2.14
CA TYR A 125 3.40 -7.06 3.19
C TYR A 125 3.95 -7.59 4.52
N ARG A 126 4.85 -8.59 4.48
CA ARG A 126 5.46 -9.18 5.69
C ARG A 126 6.28 -8.18 6.50
N VAL A 127 6.97 -7.26 5.84
CA VAL A 127 7.81 -6.25 6.53
C VAL A 127 7.14 -4.91 6.74
N ALA A 128 5.90 -4.72 6.32
CA ALA A 128 5.17 -3.47 6.57
C ALA A 128 4.85 -3.34 8.07
N ARG A 129 4.85 -2.11 8.60
CA ARG A 129 4.43 -1.84 9.99
C ARG A 129 3.04 -2.37 10.30
N ARG A 130 2.14 -2.24 9.32
CA ARG A 130 0.79 -2.77 9.32
C ARG A 130 0.22 -2.73 7.91
N VAL A 131 -0.90 -3.41 7.73
CA VAL A 131 -1.72 -3.35 6.54
C VAL A 131 -3.00 -2.59 6.86
N ILE A 132 -3.29 -1.52 6.13
CA ILE A 132 -4.58 -0.84 6.18
C ILE A 132 -5.49 -1.50 5.15
N VAL A 133 -6.61 -2.03 5.61
CA VAL A 133 -7.64 -2.63 4.75
C VAL A 133 -8.77 -1.61 4.56
N ASP A 134 -9.05 -1.24 3.31
CA ASP A 134 -10.21 -0.44 2.93
C ASP A 134 -11.25 -1.29 2.21
N LEU A 135 -12.40 -1.45 2.85
CA LEU A 135 -13.51 -2.26 2.34
C LEU A 135 -14.43 -1.46 1.39
N GLY A 136 -14.10 -0.20 1.12
CA GLY A 136 -14.90 0.68 0.27
C GLY A 136 -16.07 1.33 1.00
N GLU A 137 -17.05 1.82 0.23
CA GLU A 137 -18.29 2.36 0.82
C GLU A 137 -19.12 1.24 1.44
N TYR A 138 -19.78 1.55 2.57
CA TYR A 138 -20.57 0.59 3.34
C TYR A 138 -21.56 -0.16 2.45
N SER A 139 -21.36 -1.48 2.31
CA SER A 139 -22.36 -2.41 1.80
C SER A 139 -22.81 -3.33 2.95
N PRO A 140 -23.99 -3.96 2.86
CA PRO A 140 -24.48 -4.89 3.88
C PRO A 140 -23.53 -6.07 4.18
N ASP A 141 -22.56 -6.35 3.30
CA ASP A 141 -21.63 -7.47 3.37
C ASP A 141 -20.32 -7.13 4.13
N VAL A 142 -20.07 -5.86 4.43
CA VAL A 142 -18.86 -5.37 5.12
C VAL A 142 -18.65 -6.00 6.52
N PRO A 143 -19.69 -6.26 7.34
CA PRO A 143 -19.51 -6.93 8.64
C PRO A 143 -18.92 -8.34 8.52
N GLN A 144 -19.27 -9.11 7.48
CA GLN A 144 -18.74 -10.47 7.29
C GLN A 144 -17.28 -10.45 6.82
N ALA A 145 -16.90 -9.46 6.01
CA ALA A 145 -15.50 -9.27 5.60
C ALA A 145 -14.60 -8.88 6.79
N LEU A 146 -15.09 -8.05 7.72
CA LEU A 146 -14.37 -7.70 8.95
C LEU A 146 -14.15 -8.93 9.84
N GLU A 147 -15.18 -9.77 10.02
CA GLU A 147 -15.06 -11.00 10.81
C GLU A 147 -14.00 -11.96 10.21
N PHE A 148 -13.93 -12.06 8.89
CA PHE A 148 -12.91 -12.87 8.21
C PHE A 148 -11.48 -12.30 8.40
N VAL A 149 -11.31 -10.98 8.24
CA VAL A 149 -10.00 -10.32 8.44
C VAL A 149 -9.54 -10.44 9.89
N THR A 150 -10.44 -10.26 10.86
CA THR A 150 -10.12 -10.45 12.28
C THR A 150 -9.78 -11.91 12.58
N ARG A 151 -10.53 -12.87 12.03
CA ARG A 151 -10.24 -14.31 12.26
C ARG A 151 -8.93 -14.75 11.61
N ALA A 152 -8.59 -14.27 10.42
CA ALA A 152 -7.32 -14.53 9.77
C ALA A 152 -6.14 -13.90 10.54
N GLY A 153 -6.31 -12.68 11.05
CA GLY A 153 -5.30 -12.02 11.90
C GLY A 153 -5.11 -12.72 13.25
N VAL A 154 -6.19 -13.16 13.90
CA VAL A 154 -6.14 -13.88 15.18
C VAL A 154 -5.62 -15.31 15.02
N GLN A 155 -6.02 -16.06 13.99
CA GLN A 155 -5.50 -17.41 13.76
C GLN A 155 -4.01 -17.41 13.39
N GLY A 156 -3.54 -16.38 12.67
CA GLY A 156 -2.11 -16.14 12.49
C GLY A 156 -1.40 -15.95 13.82
N LEU A 157 -1.93 -15.09 14.71
CA LEU A 157 -1.36 -14.83 16.04
C LEU A 157 -1.47 -16.01 17.03
N GLU A 158 -2.53 -16.82 16.96
CA GLU A 158 -2.75 -17.97 17.85
C GLU A 158 -1.90 -19.18 17.49
N GLN A 159 -1.64 -19.44 16.20
CA GLN A 159 -0.68 -20.48 15.79
C GLN A 159 0.76 -20.15 16.25
N HIS A 160 1.08 -18.87 16.45
CA HIS A 160 2.37 -18.45 17.01
C HIS A 160 2.49 -18.56 18.54
N ARG A 161 1.38 -18.75 19.29
CA ARG A 161 1.41 -18.80 20.77
C ARG A 161 1.50 -20.21 21.38
N PHE A 162 1.35 -21.27 20.59
CA PHE A 162 1.30 -22.65 21.10
C PHE A 162 2.53 -23.53 20.78
N ASN A 163 3.53 -23.03 20.06
CA ASN A 163 4.76 -23.77 19.76
C ASN A 163 5.99 -23.31 20.58
N SER A 164 5.77 -22.90 21.84
CA SER A 164 6.85 -22.63 22.79
C SER A 164 6.81 -23.62 23.95
N PHE A 165 7.28 -24.86 23.69
CA PHE A 165 7.87 -25.77 24.67
C PHE A 165 8.89 -26.67 23.96
#